data_AF-A0A938SB54-F1
#
_entry.id   AF-A0A938SB54-F1
#
_cell.length_a   1.000
_cell.length_b   1.000
_cell.length_c   1.000
_cell.angle_alpha   90.00
_cell.angle_beta   90.00
_cell.angle_gamma   90.00
#
_symmetry.space_group_name_H-M   'P 1'
#
loop_
_entity.id
_entity.type
_entity.pdbx_description
1 polymer ?
#
loop_
_entity_poly.entity_id
_entity_poly.type
_entity_poly.pdbx_seq_one_letter_code
_entity_poly.pdbx_strand_id
1 'polypeptide(L)'
;MSKHIFVTGGVVSSLGKGLNCASIGLLLESHGLRVRLQKFDPYVNVDPGTMSPYEHGEVYVTDDGAETDLDLGHYERFTNAVTSRSCNFTTGWIYNSVITKERKGEFLGKTVQVIPHVTNEIKECIRKIEGPEVDVAITEVGGVVGDIESQPFLEAIRQHAME
;
A
#
# COMPACT_ATOMS: atom_id res chain seq x y z
N MET A 1 -14.43 -13.74 -2.28
CA MET A 1 -14.07 -12.43 -1.72
C MET A 1 -12.79 -12.65 -0.92
N SER A 2 -11.72 -11.97 -1.32
CA SER A 2 -10.43 -12.05 -0.63
C SER A 2 -10.59 -11.57 0.82
N LYS A 3 -9.88 -12.21 1.76
CA LYS A 3 -9.82 -11.74 3.15
C LYS A 3 -8.69 -10.72 3.27
N HIS A 4 -8.85 -9.72 4.13
CA HIS A 4 -7.84 -8.67 4.31
C HIS A 4 -7.15 -8.79 5.67
N ILE A 5 -5.82 -8.68 5.66
CA ILE A 5 -5.00 -8.49 6.86
C ILE A 5 -4.32 -7.13 6.72
N PHE A 6 -4.64 -6.20 7.62
CA PHE A 6 -3.98 -4.90 7.69
C PHE A 6 -2.92 -4.92 8.77
N VAL A 7 -1.68 -4.59 8.41
CA VAL A 7 -0.55 -4.52 9.34
C VAL A 7 -0.18 -3.07 9.56
N THR A 8 -0.25 -2.62 10.81
CA THR A 8 0.09 -1.27 11.24
C THR A 8 1.22 -1.31 12.27
N GLY A 9 1.93 -0.19 12.46
CA GLY A 9 3.02 -0.07 13.45
C GLY A 9 2.68 0.91 14.56
N GLY A 10 3.05 0.58 15.79
CA GLY A 10 2.97 1.51 16.93
C GLY A 10 4.35 1.82 17.50
N VAL A 11 4.41 2.85 18.34
CA VAL A 11 5.60 3.27 19.13
C VAL A 11 6.73 3.86 18.29
N VAL A 12 7.36 3.07 17.41
CA VAL A 12 8.53 3.50 16.63
C VAL A 12 8.59 2.76 15.28
N SER A 13 9.16 3.44 14.28
CA SER A 13 9.51 2.82 13.00
C SER A 13 10.66 1.80 13.15
N SER A 14 10.91 1.01 12.10
CA SER A 14 12.02 0.03 12.05
C SER A 14 11.91 -1.19 12.97
N LEU A 15 10.71 -1.48 13.49
CA LEU A 15 10.41 -2.73 14.22
C LEU A 15 10.25 -3.98 13.31
N GLY A 16 10.54 -3.85 12.01
CA GLY A 16 10.47 -4.96 11.06
C GLY A 16 9.06 -5.30 10.56
N LYS A 17 8.21 -4.30 10.32
CA LYS A 17 6.85 -4.50 9.77
C LYS A 17 6.87 -5.30 8.46
N GLY A 18 7.64 -4.87 7.45
CA GLY A 18 7.75 -5.56 6.17
C GLY A 18 8.16 -7.03 6.27
N LEU A 19 9.16 -7.35 7.10
CA LEU A 19 9.58 -8.74 7.34
C LEU A 19 8.49 -9.57 8.03
N ASN A 20 7.74 -8.99 8.97
CA ASN A 20 6.61 -9.66 9.60
C ASN A 20 5.47 -9.91 8.60
N CYS A 21 5.15 -8.94 7.73
CA CYS A 21 4.17 -9.10 6.65
C CYS A 21 4.55 -10.26 5.72
N ALA A 22 5.82 -10.25 5.27
CA ALA A 22 6.38 -11.28 4.39
C ALA A 22 6.33 -12.68 5.05
N SER A 23 6.67 -12.76 6.34
CA SER A 23 6.64 -14.01 7.11
C SER A 23 5.22 -14.54 7.33
N ILE A 24 4.24 -13.66 7.58
CA ILE A 24 2.82 -14.04 7.64
C ILE A 24 2.37 -14.58 6.29
N GLY A 25 2.74 -13.92 5.19
CA GLY A 25 2.46 -14.40 3.82
C GLY A 25 3.00 -15.80 3.58
N LEU A 26 4.27 -16.05 3.91
CA LEU A 26 4.90 -17.37 3.78
C LEU A 26 4.16 -18.45 4.58
N LEU A 27 3.76 -18.14 5.81
CA LEU A 27 3.00 -19.08 6.64
C LEU A 27 1.61 -19.38 6.06
N LEU A 28 0.94 -18.39 5.47
CA LEU A 28 -0.36 -18.62 4.83
C LEU A 28 -0.21 -19.48 3.57
N GLU A 29 0.80 -19.21 2.74
CA GLU A 29 1.11 -20.05 1.57
C GLU A 29 1.47 -21.49 1.96
N SER A 30 2.19 -21.69 3.07
CA SER A 30 2.50 -23.04 3.57
C SER A 30 1.25 -23.83 3.99
N HIS A 31 0.12 -23.14 4.21
CA HIS A 31 -1.19 -23.75 4.46
C HIS A 31 -2.07 -23.81 3.19
N GLY A 32 -1.49 -23.60 2.01
CA GLY A 32 -2.16 -23.70 0.71
C GLY A 32 -3.05 -22.51 0.35
N LEU A 33 -2.91 -21.37 1.03
CA LEU A 33 -3.65 -20.16 0.70
C LEU A 33 -2.89 -19.32 -0.33
N ARG A 34 -3.61 -18.75 -1.30
CA ARG A 34 -3.05 -17.82 -2.27
C ARG A 34 -3.03 -16.42 -1.67
N VAL A 35 -1.85 -15.83 -1.54
CA VAL A 35 -1.68 -14.51 -0.92
C VAL A 35 -1.25 -13.46 -1.93
N ARG A 36 -1.64 -12.20 -1.69
CA ARG A 36 -1.03 -11.03 -2.31
C ARG A 36 -0.69 -10.01 -1.24
N LEU A 37 0.40 -9.28 -1.45
CA LEU A 37 0.89 -8.28 -0.52
C LEU A 37 0.99 -6.92 -1.21
N GLN A 38 0.73 -5.86 -0.44
CA GLN A 38 0.98 -4.49 -0.87
C GLN A 38 1.42 -3.59 0.30
N LYS A 39 2.11 -2.51 -0.05
CA LYS A 39 2.66 -1.50 0.86
C LYS A 39 2.06 -0.13 0.58
N PHE A 40 1.61 0.55 1.63
CA PHE A 40 1.28 1.97 1.61
C PHE A 40 2.35 2.78 2.30
N ASP A 41 3.01 3.67 1.58
CA ASP A 41 4.07 4.53 2.10
C ASP A 41 3.57 5.97 2.33
N PRO A 42 3.74 6.52 3.54
CA PRO A 42 3.21 7.84 3.87
C PRO A 42 4.00 9.01 3.29
N TYR A 43 5.15 8.78 2.66
CA TYR A 43 5.95 9.84 2.06
C TYR A 43 5.29 10.45 0.82
N VAL A 44 5.64 11.71 0.54
CA VAL A 44 5.02 12.53 -0.52
C VAL A 44 5.64 12.35 -1.91
N ASN A 45 6.78 11.67 -2.03
CA ASN A 45 7.33 11.28 -3.32
C ASN A 45 6.32 10.37 -4.05
N VAL A 46 6.14 10.57 -5.35
CA VAL A 46 5.20 9.75 -6.16
C VAL A 46 5.68 8.30 -6.24
N ASP A 47 6.98 8.14 -6.37
CA ASP A 47 7.74 6.90 -6.38
C ASP A 47 9.09 7.16 -5.66
N PRO A 48 9.81 6.11 -5.25
CA PRO A 48 11.10 6.28 -4.59
C PRO A 48 12.26 6.59 -5.55
N GLY A 49 12.03 6.67 -6.87
CA GLY A 49 13.09 6.89 -7.87
C GLY A 49 13.85 8.22 -7.71
N THR A 50 13.27 9.17 -6.99
CA THR A 50 13.90 10.46 -6.65
C THR A 50 14.63 10.47 -5.30
N MET A 51 14.57 9.38 -4.53
CA MET A 51 15.17 9.27 -3.21
C MET A 51 16.61 8.76 -3.32
N SER A 52 17.50 9.20 -2.42
CA SER A 52 18.88 8.72 -2.37
C SER A 52 18.92 7.27 -1.85
N PRO A 53 19.45 6.30 -2.61
CA PRO A 53 19.46 4.91 -2.18
C PRO A 53 20.42 4.65 -1.02
N TYR A 54 21.42 5.52 -0.83
CA TYR A 54 22.36 5.43 0.29
C TYR A 54 21.75 5.86 1.63
N GLU A 55 20.68 6.66 1.59
CA GLU A 55 20.03 7.20 2.79
C GLU A 55 18.72 6.48 3.11
N HIS A 56 17.99 6.05 2.08
CA HIS A 56 16.64 5.51 2.22
C HIS A 56 16.52 4.03 1.83
N GLY A 57 17.59 3.41 1.35
CA GLY A 57 17.59 2.03 0.88
C GLY A 57 17.37 1.93 -0.64
N GLU A 58 17.51 0.73 -1.17
CA GLU A 58 17.38 0.49 -2.61
C GLU A 58 15.98 0.79 -3.15
N VAL A 59 15.91 1.10 -4.45
CA VAL A 59 14.65 1.10 -5.21
C VAL A 59 14.44 -0.30 -5.77
N TYR A 60 13.30 -0.91 -5.46
CA TYR A 60 12.93 -2.21 -6.01
C TYR A 60 12.17 -2.04 -7.32
N VAL A 61 12.55 -2.79 -8.36
CA VAL A 61 11.91 -2.72 -9.68
C VAL A 61 11.12 -4.01 -9.93
N THR A 62 9.81 -3.88 -10.12
CA THR A 62 8.91 -5.00 -10.43
C THR A 62 9.00 -5.42 -11.90
N ASP A 63 8.51 -6.62 -12.22
CA ASP A 63 8.49 -7.15 -13.60
C ASP A 63 7.70 -6.27 -14.58
N ASP A 64 6.70 -5.51 -14.11
CA ASP A 64 5.95 -4.53 -14.92
C ASP A 64 6.65 -3.16 -15.03
N GLY A 65 7.89 -3.04 -14.54
CA GLY A 65 8.75 -1.87 -14.68
C GLY A 65 8.45 -0.74 -13.70
N ALA A 66 7.78 -1.02 -12.57
CA ALA A 66 7.52 -0.01 -11.55
C ALA A 66 8.69 0.11 -10.58
N GLU A 67 9.12 1.35 -10.32
CA GLU A 67 10.05 1.69 -9.24
C GLU A 67 9.26 1.79 -7.93
N THR A 68 9.65 1.00 -6.93
CA THR A 68 8.89 0.77 -5.70
C THR A 68 9.77 0.70 -4.47
N ASP A 69 9.14 0.76 -3.29
CA ASP A 69 9.82 0.58 -2.00
C ASP A 69 10.45 -0.82 -1.87
N LEU A 70 11.58 -0.90 -1.16
CA LEU A 70 12.35 -2.12 -0.99
C LEU A 70 11.57 -3.28 -0.34
N ASP A 71 10.49 -2.98 0.41
CA ASP A 71 9.70 -4.00 1.08
C ASP A 71 9.00 -4.95 0.09
N LEU A 72 8.74 -4.53 -1.15
CA LEU A 72 8.21 -5.44 -2.17
C LEU A 72 9.19 -6.58 -2.48
N GLY A 73 10.49 -6.30 -2.44
CA GLY A 73 11.52 -7.34 -2.54
C GLY A 73 11.45 -8.33 -1.36
N HIS A 74 11.12 -7.89 -0.15
CA HIS A 74 10.89 -8.81 0.97
C HIS A 74 9.69 -9.73 0.70
N TYR A 75 8.60 -9.19 0.14
CA TYR A 75 7.41 -9.97 -0.16
C TYR A 75 7.70 -11.07 -1.19
N GLU A 76 8.37 -10.72 -2.30
CA GLU A 76 8.71 -11.70 -3.36
C GLU A 76 9.77 -12.71 -2.93
N ARG A 77 10.68 -12.35 -2.02
CA ARG A 77 11.69 -13.29 -1.50
C ARG A 77 11.12 -14.31 -0.52
N PHE A 78 10.04 -13.97 0.19
CA PHE A 78 9.43 -14.84 1.19
C PHE A 78 8.20 -15.59 0.68
N THR A 79 7.54 -15.09 -0.36
CA THR A 79 6.27 -15.62 -0.86
C THR A 79 6.32 -15.85 -2.36
N ASN A 80 5.38 -16.61 -2.91
CA ASN A 80 5.21 -16.78 -4.35
C ASN A 80 4.33 -15.68 -4.96
N ALA A 81 3.97 -14.64 -4.19
CA ALA A 81 3.14 -13.55 -4.66
C ALA A 81 3.90 -12.67 -5.66
N VAL A 82 3.33 -12.51 -6.86
CA VAL A 82 3.86 -11.58 -7.86
C VAL A 82 3.49 -10.16 -7.48
N THR A 83 4.49 -9.29 -7.34
CA THR A 83 4.30 -7.87 -7.11
C THR A 83 4.26 -7.10 -8.43
N SER A 84 3.62 -5.93 -8.41
CA SER A 84 3.52 -5.05 -9.56
C SER A 84 3.35 -3.62 -9.08
N ARG A 85 3.17 -2.67 -9.99
CA ARG A 85 2.80 -1.29 -9.63
C ARG A 85 1.55 -1.21 -8.75
N SER A 86 0.68 -2.21 -8.75
CA SER A 86 -0.49 -2.24 -7.88
C SER A 86 -0.20 -2.68 -6.45
N CYS A 87 1.05 -2.98 -6.11
CA CYS A 87 1.48 -3.45 -4.80
C CYS A 87 2.22 -2.39 -3.98
N ASN A 88 2.47 -1.20 -4.53
CA ASN A 88 3.06 -0.08 -3.79
C ASN A 88 2.32 1.21 -4.09
N PHE A 89 1.86 1.90 -3.04
CA PHE A 89 1.17 3.19 -3.16
C PHE A 89 1.73 4.18 -2.17
N THR A 90 2.04 5.37 -2.65
CA THR A 90 2.60 6.46 -1.85
C THR A 90 1.55 7.55 -1.62
N THR A 91 1.70 8.35 -0.57
CA THR A 91 0.88 9.59 -0.40
C THR A 91 1.01 10.46 -1.65
N GLY A 92 2.22 10.62 -2.19
CA GLY A 92 2.47 11.38 -3.41
C GLY A 92 1.62 10.93 -4.60
N TRP A 93 1.62 9.62 -4.87
CA TRP A 93 0.85 9.03 -5.97
C TRP A 93 -0.66 9.23 -5.78
N ILE A 94 -1.16 8.97 -4.56
CA ILE A 94 -2.59 9.07 -4.24
C ILE A 94 -3.08 10.50 -4.41
N TYR A 95 -2.38 11.47 -3.83
CA TYR A 95 -2.77 12.87 -3.96
C TYR A 95 -2.65 13.34 -5.41
N ASN A 96 -1.60 12.94 -6.12
CA ASN A 96 -1.48 13.24 -7.55
C ASN A 96 -2.64 12.66 -8.38
N SER A 97 -3.08 11.44 -8.10
CA SER A 97 -4.25 10.81 -8.75
C SER A 97 -5.52 11.64 -8.49
N VAL A 98 -5.81 11.98 -7.23
CA VAL A 98 -6.99 12.75 -6.85
C VAL A 98 -6.98 14.14 -7.49
N ILE A 99 -5.84 14.85 -7.41
CA ILE A 99 -5.69 16.19 -8.01
C ILE A 99 -5.85 16.11 -9.54
N THR A 100 -5.29 15.08 -10.17
CA THR A 100 -5.42 14.88 -11.62
C THR A 100 -6.89 14.66 -12.03
N LYS A 101 -7.64 13.82 -11.31
CA LYS A 101 -9.07 13.59 -11.54
C LYS A 101 -9.88 14.88 -11.36
N GLU A 102 -9.53 15.66 -10.36
CA GLU A 102 -10.15 16.96 -10.10
C GLU A 102 -9.92 17.95 -11.26
N ARG A 103 -8.69 18.09 -11.75
CA ARG A 103 -8.36 18.94 -12.90
C ARG A 103 -9.03 18.49 -14.20
N LYS A 104 -9.35 17.20 -14.34
CA LYS A 104 -10.15 16.65 -15.46
C LYS A 104 -11.65 16.87 -15.32
N GLY A 105 -12.11 17.41 -14.19
CA GLY A 105 -13.54 17.66 -13.93
C GLY A 105 -14.31 16.42 -13.47
N GLU A 106 -13.64 15.34 -13.06
CA GLU A 106 -14.30 14.08 -12.65
C GLU A 106 -15.16 14.23 -11.38
N PHE A 107 -14.87 15.25 -10.55
CA PHE A 107 -15.66 15.57 -9.35
C PHE A 107 -16.79 16.60 -9.61
N LEU A 108 -17.11 16.88 -10.88
CA LEU A 108 -18.27 17.68 -11.27
C LEU A 108 -18.33 19.09 -10.63
N GLY A 109 -17.15 19.72 -10.44
CA GLY A 109 -17.02 21.05 -9.85
C GLY A 109 -17.29 21.13 -8.35
N LYS A 110 -17.45 19.98 -7.66
CA LYS A 110 -17.62 19.94 -6.21
C LYS A 110 -16.27 20.04 -5.49
N THR A 111 -16.31 20.45 -4.21
CA THR A 111 -15.13 20.51 -3.36
C THR A 111 -14.52 19.12 -3.17
N VAL A 112 -13.21 19.02 -3.44
CA VAL A 112 -12.42 17.83 -3.16
C VAL A 112 -11.79 17.95 -1.77
N GLN A 113 -11.83 16.86 -1.01
CA GLN A 113 -11.50 16.79 0.42
C GLN A 113 -10.80 15.47 0.73
N VAL A 114 -10.03 15.40 1.82
CA VAL A 114 -9.37 14.16 2.27
C VAL A 114 -10.40 13.05 2.47
N ILE A 115 -11.48 13.33 3.20
CA ILE A 115 -12.64 12.43 3.30
C ILE A 115 -13.78 13.08 2.49
N PRO A 116 -14.37 12.39 1.50
CA PRO A 116 -14.13 10.99 1.15
C PRO A 116 -13.10 10.79 0.03
N HIS A 117 -12.62 11.82 -0.67
CA HIS A 117 -11.98 11.65 -1.97
C HIS A 117 -10.62 10.95 -1.89
N VAL A 118 -9.75 11.34 -0.95
CA VAL A 118 -8.46 10.68 -0.73
C VAL A 118 -8.65 9.31 -0.11
N THR A 119 -9.53 9.17 0.88
CA THR A 119 -9.80 7.87 1.50
C THR A 119 -10.45 6.89 0.54
N ASN A 120 -11.28 7.36 -0.39
CA ASN A 120 -11.83 6.53 -1.47
C ASN A 120 -10.73 6.12 -2.44
N GLU A 121 -9.81 7.01 -2.83
CA GLU A 121 -8.68 6.63 -3.69
C GLU A 121 -7.80 5.56 -3.02
N ILE A 122 -7.54 5.69 -1.72
CA ILE A 122 -6.83 4.67 -0.94
C ILE A 122 -7.60 3.36 -0.95
N LYS A 123 -8.91 3.37 -0.70
CA LYS A 123 -9.74 2.16 -0.75
C LYS A 123 -9.70 1.52 -2.13
N GLU A 124 -9.83 2.28 -3.22
CA GLU A 124 -9.68 1.74 -4.57
C GLU A 124 -8.30 1.09 -4.77
N CYS A 125 -7.24 1.68 -4.21
CA CYS A 125 -5.93 1.07 -4.22
C CYS A 125 -5.87 -0.23 -3.42
N ILE A 126 -6.50 -0.28 -2.24
CA ILE A 126 -6.59 -1.49 -1.41
C ILE A 126 -7.18 -2.66 -2.22
N ARG A 127 -8.23 -2.38 -3.01
CA ARG A 127 -8.93 -3.41 -3.79
C ARG A 127 -8.16 -3.90 -5.02
N LYS A 128 -7.09 -3.22 -5.46
CA LYS A 128 -6.35 -3.61 -6.67
C LYS A 128 -5.60 -4.94 -6.56
N ILE A 129 -5.31 -5.41 -5.34
CA ILE A 129 -4.71 -6.72 -5.11
C ILE A 129 -5.73 -7.81 -4.85
N GLU A 130 -7.02 -7.50 -4.84
CA GLU A 130 -8.08 -8.51 -4.74
C GLU A 130 -8.24 -9.28 -6.05
N GLY A 131 -8.83 -10.47 -5.96
CA GLY A 131 -9.14 -11.25 -7.15
C GLY A 131 -9.71 -12.64 -6.83
N PRO A 132 -10.25 -13.34 -7.84
CA PRO A 132 -10.72 -14.72 -7.68
C PRO A 132 -9.59 -15.69 -7.27
N GLU A 133 -8.34 -15.33 -7.63
CA GLU A 133 -7.13 -16.08 -7.33
C GLU A 133 -6.41 -15.64 -6.04
N VAL A 134 -7.09 -14.88 -5.18
CA VAL A 134 -6.50 -14.33 -3.95
C VAL A 134 -7.38 -14.67 -2.76
N ASP A 135 -6.88 -15.54 -1.88
CA ASP A 135 -7.59 -15.92 -0.66
C ASP A 135 -7.34 -14.88 0.45
N VAL A 136 -6.11 -14.36 0.56
CA VAL A 136 -5.73 -13.36 1.56
C VAL A 136 -4.90 -12.22 0.93
N ALA A 137 -5.38 -10.99 1.09
CA ALA A 137 -4.68 -9.75 0.76
C ALA A 137 -4.06 -9.15 2.02
N ILE A 138 -2.74 -9.02 2.06
CA ILE A 138 -2.00 -8.41 3.17
C ILE A 138 -1.62 -6.99 2.77
N THR A 139 -2.00 -6.02 3.59
CA THR A 139 -1.70 -4.61 3.36
C THR A 139 -0.89 -4.07 4.50
N GLU A 140 0.37 -3.74 4.24
CA GLU A 140 1.22 -3.01 5.17
C GLU A 140 0.97 -1.51 5.08
N VAL A 141 0.77 -0.87 6.23
CA VAL A 141 0.71 0.59 6.36
C VAL A 141 2.02 1.09 6.96
N GLY A 142 2.77 1.83 6.17
CA GLY A 142 3.96 2.54 6.59
C GLY A 142 3.68 3.63 7.63
N GLY A 143 4.76 4.12 8.24
CA GLY A 143 4.70 5.08 9.34
C GLY A 143 4.34 4.43 10.68
N VAL A 144 3.97 5.28 11.64
CA VAL A 144 3.59 4.91 13.01
C VAL A 144 2.18 5.44 13.29
N VAL A 145 1.34 4.60 13.88
CA VAL A 145 0.00 4.99 14.34
C VAL A 145 0.14 6.13 15.34
N GLY A 146 -0.54 7.24 15.06
CA GLY A 146 -0.46 8.48 15.83
C GLY A 146 0.15 9.62 15.01
N ASP A 147 1.00 9.31 14.04
CA ASP A 147 1.59 10.33 13.16
C ASP A 147 0.54 10.87 12.17
N ILE A 148 0.70 12.14 11.80
CA ILE A 148 -0.23 12.86 10.92
C ILE A 148 -0.28 12.21 9.53
N GLU A 149 0.87 11.74 9.04
CA GLU A 149 1.04 11.21 7.69
C GLU A 149 0.23 9.92 7.43
N SER A 150 0.02 9.09 8.46
CA SER A 150 -0.72 7.82 8.33
C SER A 150 -2.24 7.97 8.49
N GLN A 151 -2.74 9.14 8.93
CA GLN A 151 -4.16 9.36 9.23
C GLN A 151 -5.10 8.99 8.06
N PRO A 152 -4.83 9.40 6.79
CA PRO A 152 -5.70 9.04 5.68
C PRO A 152 -5.75 7.52 5.42
N PHE A 153 -4.63 6.81 5.59
CA PHE A 153 -4.59 5.35 5.43
C PHE A 153 -5.39 4.63 6.51
N LEU A 154 -5.21 5.03 7.77
CA LEU A 154 -5.92 4.42 8.89
C LEU A 154 -7.44 4.64 8.77
N GLU A 155 -7.87 5.83 8.36
CA GLU A 155 -9.29 6.09 8.10
C GLU A 155 -9.83 5.29 6.91
N ALA A 156 -9.06 5.16 5.82
CA ALA A 156 -9.47 4.37 4.66
C ALA A 156 -9.66 2.88 5.01
N ILE A 157 -8.74 2.30 5.80
CA ILE A 157 -8.84 0.91 6.25
C ILE A 157 -10.02 0.72 7.21
N ARG A 158 -10.25 1.68 8.11
CA ARG A 158 -11.43 1.67 9.00
C ARG A 158 -12.73 1.70 8.20
N GLN A 159 -12.82 2.54 7.16
CA GLN A 159 -13.98 2.58 6.26
C GLN A 159 -14.14 1.27 5.48
N HIS A 160 -13.05 0.75 4.90
CA HIS A 160 -13.06 -0.50 4.12
C HIS A 160 -13.57 -1.68 4.96
N ALA A 161 -13.19 -1.78 6.22
CA ALA A 161 -13.66 -2.84 7.11
C ALA A 161 -15.17 -2.78 7.46
N MET A 162 -15.84 -1.65 7.16
CA MET A 162 -17.28 -1.45 7.39
C MET A 162 -18.13 -1.60 6.13
N GLU A 163 -17.50 -1.72 4.96
CA GLU A 163 -18.16 -1.96 3.66
C GLU A 163 -18.31 -3.46 3.38
#